data_AF-A0A534ATX9-F1
#
_entry.id   AF-A0A534ATX9-F1
#
_cell.length_a   1.000
_cell.length_b   1.000
_cell.length_c   1.000
_cell.angle_alpha   90.00
_cell.angle_beta   90.00
_cell.angle_gamma   90.00
#
_symmetry.space_group_name_H-M   'P 1'
#
loop_
_entity.id
_entity.type
_entity.pdbx_description
1 polymer ?
#
loop_
_entity_poly.entity_id
_entity_poly.type
_entity_poly.pdbx_seq_one_letter_code
_entity_poly.pdbx_strand_id
1 'polypeptide(L)'
;RFKYTQKLRNALSSLLQKLPAELKDSPELAVLGPLACRKVYNLVQLIYRAKQYEGDSKDYEFSRLSMEEHWRAGYYDTVRTLRHPEVLERPSNLEGVLTFDLAQNGRE
;
A
#
# COMPACT_ATOMS: atom_id res chain seq x y z
N ARG A 1 4.53 10.31 6.19
CA ARG A 1 5.79 9.88 6.86
C ARG A 1 6.32 8.55 6.32
N PHE A 2 5.51 7.48 6.28
CA PHE A 2 5.94 6.16 5.79
C PHE A 2 6.57 6.16 4.38
N LYS A 3 5.85 6.67 3.37
CA LYS A 3 6.34 6.75 1.98
C LYS A 3 7.70 7.44 1.85
N TYR A 4 7.89 8.55 2.57
CA TYR A 4 9.16 9.28 2.62
C TYR A 4 10.30 8.43 3.23
N THR A 5 10.07 7.78 4.37
CA THR A 5 11.07 6.89 4.97
C THR A 5 11.41 5.72 4.05
N GLN A 6 10.43 5.14 3.37
CA GLN A 6 10.66 4.04 2.44
C GLN A 6 11.44 4.50 1.19
N LYS A 7 11.14 5.69 0.67
CA LYS A 7 11.92 6.34 -0.39
C LYS A 7 13.39 6.48 0.00
N LEU A 8 13.68 6.94 1.22
CA LEU A 8 15.06 7.05 1.71
C LEU A 8 15.76 5.68 1.82
N ARG A 9 15.07 4.65 2.33
CA ARG A 9 15.62 3.29 2.41
C ARG A 9 15.94 2.69 1.04
N ASN A 10 15.05 2.89 0.06
CA ASN A 10 15.26 2.44 -1.32
C ASN A 10 16.39 3.21 -2.00
N ALA A 11 16.46 4.52 -1.80
CA ALA A 11 17.52 5.38 -2.32
C ALA A 11 18.88 4.98 -1.73
N LEU A 12 18.95 4.80 -0.40
CA LEU A 12 20.15 4.33 0.30
C LEU A 12 20.60 2.97 -0.23
N SER A 13 19.70 1.99 -0.34
CA SER A 13 20.04 0.67 -0.89
C SER A 13 20.57 0.75 -2.32
N SER A 14 20.01 1.63 -3.15
CA SER A 14 20.46 1.82 -4.52
C SER A 14 21.80 2.54 -4.62
N LEU A 15 22.10 3.44 -3.67
CA LEU A 15 23.40 4.08 -3.53
C LEU A 15 24.46 3.07 -3.09
N LEU A 16 24.17 2.26 -2.06
CA LEU A 16 25.11 1.27 -1.54
C LEU A 16 25.51 0.22 -2.58
N GLN A 17 24.61 -0.11 -3.52
CA GLN A 17 24.94 -1.01 -4.64
C GLN A 17 25.92 -0.43 -5.67
N LYS A 18 26.02 0.90 -5.75
CA LYS A 18 26.90 1.60 -6.68
C LYS A 18 28.26 1.94 -6.06
N LEU A 19 28.46 1.63 -4.77
CA LEU A 19 29.71 1.92 -4.10
C LEU A 19 30.85 1.04 -4.66
N PRO A 20 32.04 1.61 -4.89
CA PRO A 20 33.26 0.88 -5.20
C PRO A 20 33.56 -0.20 -4.15
N ALA A 21 34.26 -1.26 -4.57
CA ALA A 21 34.56 -2.40 -3.69
C ALA A 21 35.38 -2.01 -2.47
N GLU A 22 36.23 -0.99 -2.60
CA GLU A 22 37.14 -0.49 -1.57
C GLU A 22 36.40 0.11 -0.37
N LEU A 23 35.15 0.53 -0.57
CA LEU A 23 34.30 1.12 0.48
C LEU A 23 33.33 0.11 1.09
N LYS A 24 33.26 -1.13 0.58
CA LYS A 24 32.25 -2.11 1.03
C LYS A 24 32.39 -2.53 2.49
N ASP A 25 33.61 -2.52 3.01
CA ASP A 25 33.93 -2.90 4.39
C ASP A 25 34.05 -1.70 5.34
N SER A 26 33.57 -0.52 4.92
CA SER A 26 33.65 0.68 5.76
C SER A 26 32.73 0.56 7.00
N PRO A 27 33.13 1.12 8.15
CA PRO A 27 32.30 1.11 9.36
C PRO A 27 30.96 1.82 9.17
N GLU A 28 30.89 2.84 8.31
CA GLU A 28 29.64 3.53 7.96
C GLU A 28 28.66 2.60 7.25
N LEU A 29 29.18 1.70 6.40
CA LEU A 29 28.38 0.73 5.67
C LEU A 29 27.83 -0.36 6.59
N ALA A 30 28.56 -0.75 7.64
CA ALA A 30 28.05 -1.63 8.68
C ALA A 30 26.85 -1.02 9.42
N VAL A 31 26.83 0.31 9.61
CA VAL A 31 25.70 1.02 10.23
C VAL A 31 24.53 1.21 9.26
N LEU A 32 24.80 1.56 8.01
CA LEU A 32 23.77 1.90 7.01
C LEU A 32 23.17 0.67 6.32
N GLY A 33 23.92 -0.42 6.21
CA GLY A 33 23.50 -1.66 5.54
C GLY A 33 22.18 -2.22 6.07
N PRO A 34 21.97 -2.35 7.39
CA PRO A 34 20.69 -2.81 7.95
C PRO A 34 19.50 -1.89 7.65
N LEU A 35 19.75 -0.59 7.44
CA LEU A 35 18.70 0.39 7.10
C LEU A 35 18.36 0.37 5.60
N ALA A 36 19.29 -0.06 4.76
CA ALA A 36 19.13 -0.20 3.32
C ALA A 36 18.21 -1.39 2.98
N CYS A 37 16.95 -1.09 2.68
CA CYS A 37 15.91 -2.10 2.54
C CYS A 37 15.04 -1.85 1.30
N ARG A 38 15.09 -2.77 0.32
CA ARG A 38 14.33 -2.73 -0.94
C ARG A 38 12.93 -3.36 -0.86
N LYS A 39 12.29 -3.26 0.30
CA LYS A 39 10.91 -3.70 0.44
C LYS A 39 10.00 -2.81 -0.41
N VAL A 40 9.02 -3.43 -1.04
CA VAL A 40 8.00 -2.77 -1.83
C VAL A 40 6.64 -3.17 -1.30
N TYR A 41 5.66 -2.27 -1.43
CA TYR A 41 4.33 -2.43 -0.84
C TYR A 41 3.25 -2.02 -1.84
N ASN A 42 2.25 -2.89 -2.00
CA ASN A 42 1.00 -2.56 -2.67
C ASN A 42 -0.06 -2.37 -1.60
N LEU A 43 -0.50 -1.12 -1.39
CA LEU A 43 -1.56 -0.79 -0.44
C LEU A 43 -2.88 -0.67 -1.20
N VAL A 44 -3.72 -1.68 -1.05
CA VAL A 44 -5.09 -1.68 -1.58
C VAL A 44 -6.04 -1.19 -0.50
N GLN A 45 -6.78 -0.12 -0.80
CA GLN A 45 -7.72 0.50 0.12
C GLN A 45 -9.15 0.04 -0.20
N LEU A 46 -9.69 -0.82 0.66
CA LEU A 46 -11.10 -1.23 0.63
C LEU A 46 -11.87 -0.39 1.65
N ILE A 47 -12.16 0.86 1.27
CA ILE A 47 -12.81 1.83 2.16
C ILE A 47 -14.32 1.64 2.07
N TYR A 48 -14.94 1.19 3.16
CA TYR A 48 -16.39 1.19 3.26
C TYR A 48 -16.91 2.63 3.26
N ARG A 49 -17.62 3.02 2.19
CA ARG A 49 -18.26 4.33 2.08
C ARG A 49 -19.72 4.19 2.46
N ALA A 50 -20.01 4.62 3.67
CA ALA A 50 -21.31 4.43 4.28
C ALA A 50 -22.40 5.17 3.49
N LYS A 51 -23.51 4.48 3.20
CA LYS A 51 -24.55 4.97 2.29
C LYS A 51 -25.40 6.05 2.96
N GLN A 52 -26.10 6.86 2.15
CA GLN A 52 -26.89 7.99 2.66
C GLN A 52 -28.04 7.55 3.57
N TYR A 53 -28.59 6.35 3.38
CA TYR A 53 -29.72 5.83 4.15
C TYR A 53 -29.36 5.27 5.53
N GLU A 54 -28.09 5.01 5.80
CA GLU A 54 -27.67 4.43 7.10
C GLU A 54 -27.62 5.51 8.22
N GLY A 55 -27.72 6.80 7.87
CA GLY A 55 -27.92 7.92 8.80
C GLY A 55 -26.99 7.88 10.02
N ASP A 56 -27.55 8.20 11.19
CA ASP A 56 -26.87 8.12 12.50
C ASP A 56 -26.81 6.69 13.05
N SER A 57 -27.43 5.72 12.37
CA SER A 57 -27.52 4.33 12.82
C SER A 57 -26.29 3.49 12.49
N LYS A 58 -25.36 3.99 11.67
CA LYS A 58 -24.14 3.28 11.22
C LYS A 58 -23.31 2.67 12.35
N ASP A 59 -23.32 3.28 13.53
CA ASP A 59 -22.48 2.88 14.66
C ASP A 59 -23.17 1.89 15.62
N TYR A 60 -24.47 1.66 15.48
CA TYR A 60 -25.24 0.76 16.36
C TYR A 60 -26.21 -0.18 15.64
N GLU A 61 -26.36 -0.05 14.32
CA GLU A 61 -27.12 -0.99 13.49
C GLU A 61 -26.19 -2.17 13.11
N PHE A 62 -26.48 -3.33 13.70
CA PHE A 62 -25.82 -4.61 13.40
C PHE A 62 -26.84 -5.71 13.08
N SER A 63 -27.94 -5.37 12.43
CA SER A 63 -28.89 -6.38 11.95
C SER A 63 -28.21 -7.31 10.95
N ARG A 64 -28.73 -8.53 10.82
CA ARG A 64 -28.21 -9.48 9.84
C ARG A 64 -28.24 -8.90 8.42
N LEU A 65 -29.28 -8.12 8.09
CA LEU A 65 -29.42 -7.53 6.77
C LEU A 65 -28.29 -6.54 6.47
N SER A 66 -28.01 -5.62 7.39
CA SER A 66 -26.95 -4.62 7.20
C SER A 66 -25.57 -5.27 7.09
N MET A 67 -25.28 -6.26 7.94
CA MET A 67 -24.02 -7.00 7.87
C MET A 67 -23.85 -7.73 6.53
N GLU A 68 -24.90 -8.40 6.04
CA GLU A 68 -24.88 -9.06 4.73
C GLU A 68 -24.65 -8.05 3.60
N GLU A 69 -25.26 -6.86 3.67
CA GLU A 69 -25.01 -5.78 2.72
C GLU A 69 -23.55 -5.29 2.76
N HIS A 70 -22.99 -5.06 3.94
CA HIS A 70 -21.60 -4.61 4.12
C HIS A 70 -20.60 -5.65 3.60
N TRP A 71 -20.81 -6.93 3.89
CA TRP A 71 -19.97 -8.01 3.37
C TRP A 71 -20.04 -8.12 1.86
N ARG A 72 -21.24 -8.02 1.27
CA ARG A 72 -21.40 -8.00 -0.19
C ARG A 72 -20.68 -6.79 -0.80
N ALA A 73 -20.80 -5.62 -0.19
CA ALA A 73 -20.11 -4.41 -0.67
C ALA A 73 -18.58 -4.61 -0.67
N GLY A 74 -18.00 -5.08 0.43
CA GLY A 74 -16.55 -5.36 0.51
C GLY A 74 -16.10 -6.45 -0.47
N TYR A 75 -16.91 -7.50 -0.67
CA TYR A 75 -16.65 -8.54 -1.65
C TYR A 75 -16.61 -7.97 -3.07
N TYR A 76 -17.62 -7.20 -3.47
CA TYR A 76 -17.68 -6.61 -4.81
C TYR A 76 -16.56 -5.60 -5.05
N ASP A 77 -16.23 -4.76 -4.06
CA ASP A 77 -15.09 -3.83 -4.16
C ASP A 77 -13.76 -4.58 -4.34
N THR A 78 -13.57 -5.69 -3.62
CA THR A 78 -12.39 -6.55 -3.78
C THR A 78 -12.34 -7.15 -5.18
N VAL A 79 -13.45 -7.73 -5.66
CA VAL A 79 -13.53 -8.33 -6.99
C VAL A 79 -13.23 -7.29 -8.07
N ARG A 80 -13.81 -6.09 -7.99
CA ARG A 80 -13.55 -4.99 -8.92
C ARG A 80 -12.10 -4.54 -8.87
N THR A 81 -11.53 -4.40 -7.67
CA THR A 81 -10.11 -4.08 -7.51
C THR A 81 -9.20 -5.11 -8.17
N LEU A 82 -9.52 -6.40 -8.05
CA LEU A 82 -8.72 -7.46 -8.68
C LEU A 82 -8.83 -7.50 -10.21
N ARG A 83 -9.76 -6.76 -10.84
CA ARG A 83 -9.79 -6.57 -12.30
C ARG A 83 -8.71 -5.62 -12.80
N HIS A 84 -8.04 -4.92 -11.89
CA HIS A 84 -6.91 -4.04 -12.16
C HIS A 84 -5.61 -4.80 -11.89
N PRO A 85 -5.02 -5.51 -12.89
CA PRO A 85 -3.80 -6.29 -12.67
C PRO A 85 -2.64 -5.44 -12.17
N GLU A 86 -2.59 -4.15 -12.52
CA GLU A 86 -1.59 -3.18 -12.07
C GLU A 86 -1.51 -3.06 -10.53
N VAL A 87 -2.56 -3.43 -9.81
CA VAL A 87 -2.61 -3.42 -8.33
C VAL A 87 -1.71 -4.48 -7.70
N LEU A 88 -1.50 -5.59 -8.42
CA LEU A 88 -0.65 -6.70 -7.98
C LEU A 88 0.77 -6.61 -8.54
N GLU A 89 0.99 -5.73 -9.51
CA GLU A 89 2.31 -5.49 -10.09
C GLU A 89 3.27 -4.88 -9.07
N ARG A 90 4.55 -5.19 -9.22
CA ARG A 90 5.59 -4.65 -8.35
C ARG A 90 5.72 -3.13 -8.60
N PRO A 91 5.67 -2.27 -7.56
CA PRO A 91 5.88 -0.84 -7.73
C PRO A 91 7.24 -0.54 -8.36
N SER A 92 7.23 0.24 -9.44
CA SER A 92 8.42 0.73 -10.13
C SER A 92 8.86 2.12 -9.66
N ASN A 93 8.06 2.78 -8.81
CA ASN A 93 8.37 4.11 -8.29
C ASN A 93 9.51 4.07 -7.25
N LEU A 94 10.18 5.20 -7.08
CA LEU A 94 11.35 5.32 -6.19
C LEU A 94 11.00 5.04 -4.72
N GLU A 95 9.75 5.31 -4.32
CA GLU A 95 9.24 5.01 -2.99
C GLU A 95 9.02 3.52 -2.76
N GLY A 96 8.87 2.72 -3.83
CA GLY A 96 8.50 1.32 -3.74
C GLY A 96 7.12 1.10 -3.13
N VAL A 97 6.22 2.08 -3.23
CA VAL A 97 4.89 2.02 -2.64
C VAL A 97 3.85 2.38 -3.69
N LEU A 98 3.00 1.42 -4.04
CA LEU A 98 1.78 1.66 -4.80
C LEU A 98 0.62 1.81 -3.81
N THR A 99 -0.27 2.77 -4.06
CA THR A 99 -1.52 2.90 -3.32
C THR A 99 -2.65 2.88 -4.34
N PHE A 100 -3.64 2.03 -4.12
CA PHE A 100 -4.80 1.90 -4.99
C PHE A 100 -6.07 1.99 -4.16
N ASP A 101 -6.94 2.93 -4.52
CA ASP A 101 -8.32 3.07 -4.03
C ASP A 101 -9.23 2.97 -5.25
N LEU A 102 -10.14 2.01 -5.25
CA LEU A 102 -11.02 1.75 -6.37
C LEU A 102 -11.83 2.99 -6.79
N ALA A 103 -12.27 3.85 -5.87
CA ALA A 103 -13.06 5.02 -6.28
C ALA A 103 -12.21 6.20 -6.76
N GLN A 104 -10.91 6.21 -6.49
CA GLN A 104 -9.99 7.24 -7.00
C GLN A 104 -9.24 6.78 -8.26
N ASN A 105 -9.02 5.46 -8.38
CA ASN A 105 -8.12 4.88 -9.39
C ASN A 105 -8.83 3.91 -10.33
N GLY A 106 -10.03 3.43 -9.97
CA GLY A 106 -10.88 2.66 -10.87
C GLY A 106 -11.26 3.50 -12.09
N ARG A 107 -11.25 2.87 -13.26
CA ARG A 107 -11.63 3.49 -14.54
C ARG A 107 -13.02 3.05 -15.01
N GLU A 108 -13.87 2.67 -14.05
CA GLU A 108 -15.24 2.19 -14.28
C GLU A 108 -16.27 3.33 -14.23
#